data_AF-U9UMH3-F1
#
_entry.id   AF-U9UMH3-F1
#
_cell.length_a   1.000
_cell.length_b   1.000
_cell.length_c   1.000
_cell.angle_alpha   90.00
_cell.angle_beta   90.00
_cell.angle_gamma   90.00
#
_symmetry.space_group_name_H-M   'P 1'
#
loop_
_entity.id
_entity.type
_entity.pdbx_description
1 polymer ?
#
loop_
_entity_poly.entity_id
_entity_poly.type
_entity_poly.pdbx_seq_one_letter_code
_entity_poly.pdbx_strand_id
1 'polypeptide(L)'
;MTDPPATRTRTILPVYMIDDDDDNPYTIMKYMARPHLQEFENLTYFQYFQRYLITPSPPATTRQAFRDDLNNYVFKRSKEIITRHRFLRVEDALDGNIFSPGQAYVALSRYSSWDNLEISHLDKSAFMVDQDVILEYQRLTDISNTNPHLFS
;
A
#
# COMPACT_ATOMS: atom_id res chain seq x y z
N MET A 1 -33.24 19.91 -4.14
CA MET A 1 -31.97 19.72 -3.43
C MET A 1 -31.88 18.24 -3.13
N THR A 2 -30.89 17.55 -3.70
CA THR A 2 -30.77 16.09 -3.63
C THR A 2 -29.51 15.80 -2.85
N ASP A 3 -29.64 15.23 -1.66
CA ASP A 3 -28.49 14.84 -0.86
C ASP A 3 -27.65 13.80 -1.61
N PRO A 4 -26.30 13.87 -1.56
CA PRO A 4 -25.46 12.89 -2.22
C PRO A 4 -25.65 11.51 -1.56
N PRO A 5 -25.50 10.41 -2.32
CA PRO A 5 -25.72 9.07 -1.80
C PRO A 5 -24.79 8.77 -0.61
N ALA A 6 -25.36 8.32 0.51
CA ALA A 6 -24.65 7.87 1.72
C ALA A 6 -23.62 6.75 1.46
N THR A 7 -23.59 6.17 0.26
CA THR A 7 -22.57 5.24 -0.21
C THR A 7 -21.17 5.87 -0.36
N ARG A 8 -21.06 7.21 -0.38
CA ARG A 8 -19.78 7.93 -0.51
C ARG A 8 -18.92 7.95 0.76
N THR A 9 -19.52 7.84 1.94
CA THR A 9 -18.79 8.12 3.19
C THR A 9 -17.88 6.98 3.66
N ARG A 10 -18.00 5.78 3.08
CA ARG A 10 -17.31 4.58 3.60
C ARG A 10 -16.12 4.10 2.78
N THR A 11 -15.79 4.77 1.68
CA THR A 11 -14.82 4.24 0.70
C THR A 11 -13.58 5.12 0.52
N ILE A 12 -13.64 6.41 0.89
CA ILE A 12 -12.46 7.28 0.94
C ILE A 12 -12.55 8.07 2.24
N LEU A 13 -11.70 7.72 3.21
CA LEU A 13 -11.57 8.47 4.45
C LEU A 13 -10.68 9.69 4.18
N PRO A 14 -11.11 10.92 4.53
CA PRO A 14 -10.23 12.08 4.46
C PRO A 14 -9.03 11.89 5.38
N VAL A 15 -7.89 12.54 5.09
CA VAL A 15 -6.59 12.30 5.76
C VAL A 15 -6.69 12.28 7.28
N TYR A 16 -7.49 13.17 7.88
CA TYR A 16 -7.68 13.24 9.32
C TYR A 16 -8.51 12.10 9.93
N MET A 17 -9.19 11.28 9.12
CA MET A 17 -9.89 10.06 9.52
C MET A 17 -9.07 8.79 9.24
N ILE A 18 -7.91 8.91 8.58
CA ILE A 18 -6.99 7.78 8.37
C ILE A 18 -6.25 7.45 9.66
N ASP A 19 -5.99 8.45 10.51
CA ASP A 19 -5.33 8.26 11.81
C ASP A 19 -6.24 7.56 12.83
N ASP A 20 -7.57 7.59 12.63
CA ASP A 20 -8.56 7.02 13.55
C ASP A 20 -8.94 5.55 13.23
N ASP A 21 -8.54 5.02 12.05
CA ASP A 21 -8.92 3.67 11.59
C ASP A 21 -7.69 2.73 11.51
N ASP A 22 -7.07 2.46 12.67
CA ASP A 22 -5.98 1.47 12.86
C ASP A 22 -6.43 0.02 12.52
N ASP A 23 -7.72 -0.16 12.25
CA ASP A 23 -8.35 -1.42 11.85
C ASP A 23 -8.08 -1.80 10.38
N ASN A 24 -7.44 -0.95 9.55
CA ASN A 24 -6.99 -1.39 8.22
C ASN A 24 -5.73 -2.27 8.34
N PRO A 25 -5.83 -3.61 8.11
CA PRO A 25 -4.71 -4.50 8.32
C PRO A 25 -3.70 -4.46 7.17
N TYR A 26 -3.93 -3.64 6.12
CA TYR A 26 -3.18 -3.62 4.86
C TYR A 26 -2.48 -2.28 4.61
N THR A 27 -1.63 -1.80 5.52
CA THR A 27 -0.82 -0.59 5.26
C THR A 27 0.50 -0.96 4.61
N ILE A 28 0.97 -0.18 3.62
CA ILE A 28 2.29 -0.39 2.99
C ILE A 28 3.42 -0.34 4.03
N MET A 29 3.25 0.47 5.08
CA MET A 29 4.18 0.57 6.21
C MET A 29 4.34 -0.78 6.94
N LYS A 30 3.25 -1.49 7.23
CA LYS A 30 3.29 -2.83 7.87
C LYS A 30 4.03 -3.87 7.02
N TYR A 31 4.07 -3.72 5.69
CA TYR A 31 4.84 -4.61 4.80
C TYR A 31 6.32 -4.24 4.70
N MET A 32 6.64 -2.94 4.72
CA MET A 32 8.03 -2.49 4.71
C MET A 32 8.75 -2.81 6.02
N ALA A 33 8.01 -2.84 7.12
CA ALA A 33 8.52 -3.24 8.43
C ALA A 33 8.62 -4.76 8.64
N ARG A 34 8.30 -5.60 7.64
CA ARG A 34 8.27 -7.06 7.79
C ARG A 34 9.62 -7.60 8.28
N PRO A 35 9.66 -8.78 8.93
CA PRO A 35 10.92 -9.39 9.34
C PRO A 35 11.82 -9.67 8.13
N HIS A 36 13.10 -9.31 8.21
CA HIS A 36 14.10 -9.50 7.14
C HIS A 36 14.70 -10.91 7.17
N LEU A 37 13.84 -11.94 7.11
CA LEU A 37 14.24 -13.34 6.96
C LEU A 37 13.94 -13.82 5.54
N GLN A 38 14.68 -14.81 5.05
CA GLN A 38 14.56 -15.33 3.68
C GLN A 38 13.12 -15.71 3.28
N GLU A 39 12.29 -16.14 4.24
CA GLU A 39 10.88 -16.49 3.99
C GLU A 39 9.98 -15.28 3.68
N PHE A 40 10.39 -14.07 4.07
CA PHE A 40 9.64 -12.82 3.85
C PHE A 40 10.14 -12.04 2.64
N GLU A 41 11.40 -12.22 2.22
CA GLU A 41 11.97 -11.51 1.06
C GLU A 41 11.29 -11.85 -0.27
N ASN A 42 10.85 -13.10 -0.41
CA ASN A 42 10.20 -13.58 -1.62
C ASN A 42 8.68 -13.38 -1.61
N LEU A 43 8.12 -12.73 -0.58
CA LEU A 43 6.69 -12.46 -0.49
C LEU A 43 6.37 -11.11 -1.09
N THR A 44 5.47 -11.10 -2.07
CA THR A 44 4.80 -9.86 -2.49
C THR A 44 3.99 -9.27 -1.34
N TYR A 45 3.73 -7.97 -1.40
CA TYR A 45 2.84 -7.25 -0.48
C TYR A 45 1.54 -8.02 -0.20
N PHE A 46 0.89 -8.53 -1.26
CA PHE A 46 -0.37 -9.26 -1.12
C PHE A 46 -0.20 -10.61 -0.44
N GLN A 47 0.82 -11.39 -0.84
CA GLN A 47 1.09 -12.70 -0.25
C GLN A 47 1.45 -12.59 1.24
N TYR A 48 2.12 -11.52 1.64
CA TYR A 48 2.45 -11.28 3.04
C TYR A 48 1.19 -11.18 3.89
N PHE A 49 0.26 -10.28 3.57
CA PHE A 49 -0.96 -10.14 4.38
C PHE A 49 -1.97 -11.27 4.22
N GLN A 50 -1.92 -12.02 3.10
CA GLN A 50 -2.71 -13.23 2.91
C GLN A 50 -2.23 -14.38 3.82
N ARG A 51 -0.91 -14.51 4.00
CA ARG A 51 -0.29 -15.62 4.71
C ARG A 51 -0.01 -15.33 6.17
N TYR A 52 0.16 -14.05 6.54
CA TYR A 52 0.56 -13.65 7.88
C TYR A 52 -0.49 -12.74 8.54
N LEU A 53 -0.56 -12.85 9.86
CA LEU A 53 -1.34 -11.99 10.75
C LEU A 53 -0.34 -11.16 11.57
N ILE A 54 -0.60 -9.86 11.66
CA ILE A 54 0.23 -8.90 12.38
C ILE A 54 -0.59 -8.36 13.55
N THR A 55 -0.06 -8.46 14.77
CA THR A 55 -0.72 -7.95 15.98
C THR A 55 0.27 -7.20 16.86
N PRO A 56 -0.10 -6.05 17.45
CA PRO A 56 0.79 -5.33 18.38
C PRO A 56 0.99 -6.11 19.68
N SER A 57 -0.04 -6.88 20.08
CA SER A 57 -0.02 -7.71 21.29
C SER A 57 0.37 -9.16 20.98
N PRO A 58 1.06 -9.85 21.91
CA PRO A 58 1.32 -11.27 21.78
C PRO A 58 -0.02 -12.03 21.87
N PRO A 59 -0.36 -12.89 20.89
CA PRO A 59 -1.52 -13.73 20.97
C PRO A 59 -1.29 -14.87 21.97
N ALA A 60 -2.38 -15.36 22.56
CA ALA A 60 -2.39 -16.56 23.39
C ALA A 60 -2.20 -17.84 22.52
N THR A 61 -1.08 -17.93 21.81
CA THR A 61 -0.78 -19.04 20.91
C THR A 61 0.63 -19.56 21.13
N THR A 62 0.80 -20.87 20.97
CA THR A 62 2.11 -21.55 20.99
C THR A 62 2.82 -21.54 19.63
N ARG A 63 2.24 -20.87 18.62
CA ARG A 63 2.82 -20.78 17.28
C ARG A 63 4.08 -19.93 17.29
N GLN A 64 5.01 -20.27 16.40
CA GLN A 64 6.20 -19.46 16.15
C GLN A 64 5.78 -18.04 15.75
N ALA A 65 6.30 -17.06 16.48
CA ALA A 65 6.10 -15.64 16.28
C ALA A 65 7.39 -15.03 15.73
N PHE A 66 7.25 -14.12 14.77
CA PHE A 66 8.34 -13.25 14.32
C PHE A 66 8.11 -11.83 14.83
N ARG A 67 9.18 -11.05 14.94
CA ARG A 67 9.12 -9.62 15.25
C ARG A 67 9.41 -8.82 14.00
N ASP A 68 8.56 -7.84 13.75
CA ASP A 68 8.74 -6.87 12.67
C ASP A 68 9.49 -5.63 13.22
N ASP A 69 9.89 -4.72 12.35
CA ASP A 69 10.66 -3.51 12.72
C ASP A 69 9.83 -2.50 13.52
N LEU A 70 8.51 -2.64 13.50
CA LEU A 70 7.57 -1.84 14.30
C LEU A 70 7.26 -2.51 15.65
N ASN A 71 7.98 -3.58 16.00
CA ASN A 71 7.83 -4.29 17.25
C ASN A 71 6.43 -4.93 17.41
N ASN A 72 5.77 -5.26 16.29
CA ASN A 72 4.58 -6.11 16.24
C ASN A 72 4.97 -7.59 16.22
N TYR A 73 3.98 -8.45 16.44
CA TYR A 73 4.09 -9.89 16.32
C TYR A 73 3.50 -10.37 14.99
N VAL A 74 4.26 -11.15 14.25
CA VAL A 74 3.89 -11.68 12.93
C VAL A 74 3.74 -13.19 13.02
N PHE A 75 2.57 -13.71 12.64
CA PHE A 75 2.24 -15.14 12.70
C PHE A 75 1.79 -15.67 11.37
N LYS A 76 2.26 -16.86 11.01
CA LYS A 76 1.69 -17.58 9.88
C LYS A 76 0.26 -18.01 10.19
N ARG A 77 -0.66 -17.67 9.29
CA ARG A 77 -2.07 -18.09 9.38
C ARG A 77 -2.20 -19.57 9.04
N SER A 78 -3.19 -20.24 9.65
CA SER A 78 -3.51 -21.64 9.33
C SER A 78 -4.35 -21.78 8.06
N LYS A 79 -5.06 -20.71 7.67
CA LYS A 79 -5.81 -20.60 6.42
C LYS A 79 -5.45 -19.26 5.80
N GLU A 80 -5.04 -19.29 4.54
CA GLU A 80 -4.91 -18.07 3.75
C GLU A 80 -6.30 -17.42 3.62
N ILE A 81 -6.38 -16.10 3.77
CA ILE A 81 -7.62 -15.36 3.58
C ILE A 81 -7.69 -14.88 2.13
N ILE A 82 -8.84 -15.08 1.48
CA ILE A 82 -9.11 -14.45 0.18
C ILE A 82 -9.35 -12.97 0.46
N THR A 83 -8.38 -12.13 0.12
CA THR A 83 -8.57 -10.69 0.13
C THR A 83 -9.52 -10.35 -1.01
N ARG A 84 -10.74 -9.87 -0.69
CA ARG A 84 -11.64 -9.35 -1.73
C ARG A 84 -10.95 -8.15 -2.35
N HIS A 85 -10.39 -8.33 -3.54
CA HIS A 85 -9.92 -7.24 -4.37
C HIS A 85 -11.15 -6.47 -4.81
N ARG A 86 -11.51 -5.40 -4.09
CA ARG A 86 -12.40 -4.40 -4.64
C ARG A 86 -11.59 -3.72 -5.73
N PHE A 87 -11.80 -4.15 -6.97
CA PHE A 87 -11.38 -3.39 -8.14
C PHE A 87 -12.04 -2.03 -7.98
N LEU A 88 -11.26 -1.05 -7.54
CA LEU A 88 -11.69 0.33 -7.49
C LEU A 88 -11.96 0.69 -8.95
N ARG A 89 -13.23 0.84 -9.32
CA ARG A 89 -13.58 1.67 -10.47
C ARG A 89 -13.19 3.08 -10.04
N VAL A 90 -12.21 3.67 -10.71
CA VAL A 90 -11.98 5.11 -10.64
C VAL A 90 -13.15 5.73 -11.41
N GLU A 91 -14.27 5.98 -10.76
CA GLU A 91 -15.26 6.95 -11.26
C GLU A 91 -14.93 8.36 -10.70
N ASP A 92 -13.83 8.47 -9.95
CA ASP A 92 -13.44 9.65 -9.19
C ASP A 92 -12.39 10.49 -9.90
N ALA A 93 -12.50 11.81 -9.72
CA ALA A 93 -11.61 12.81 -10.27
C ALA A 93 -10.15 12.55 -9.87
N LEU A 94 -9.23 12.55 -10.83
CA LEU A 94 -7.80 12.61 -10.59
C LEU A 94 -7.43 14.06 -10.31
N ASP A 95 -7.62 14.52 -9.08
CA ASP A 95 -7.18 15.84 -8.62
C ASP A 95 -6.26 15.77 -7.38
N GLY A 96 -5.49 16.84 -7.15
CA GLY A 96 -4.57 16.96 -6.03
C GLY A 96 -5.25 17.17 -4.67
N ASN A 97 -6.58 17.28 -4.62
CA ASN A 97 -7.34 17.29 -3.37
C ASN A 97 -7.65 15.86 -2.89
N ILE A 98 -7.69 14.90 -3.82
CA ILE A 98 -8.02 13.49 -3.57
C ILE A 98 -6.75 12.65 -3.40
N PHE A 99 -5.69 12.92 -4.19
CA PHE A 99 -4.47 12.11 -4.19
C PHE A 99 -3.31 12.82 -3.49
N SER A 100 -2.72 12.15 -2.49
CA SER A 100 -1.40 12.52 -1.97
C SER A 100 -0.29 12.17 -2.99
N PRO A 101 0.91 12.75 -2.87
CA PRO A 101 2.02 12.47 -3.78
C PRO A 101 2.28 10.97 -3.96
N GLY A 102 2.42 10.53 -5.22
CA GLY A 102 2.64 9.13 -5.60
C GLY A 102 1.39 8.24 -5.61
N GLN A 103 0.27 8.64 -5.01
CA GLN A 103 -0.93 7.77 -4.92
C GLN A 103 -1.64 7.60 -6.25
N ALA A 104 -1.73 8.65 -7.08
CA ALA A 104 -2.33 8.55 -8.40
C ALA A 104 -1.60 7.52 -9.28
N TYR A 105 -0.27 7.49 -9.21
CA TYR A 105 0.55 6.49 -9.90
C TYR A 105 0.28 5.07 -9.40
N VAL A 106 0.17 4.87 -8.08
CA VAL A 106 -0.13 3.56 -7.50
C VAL A 106 -1.55 3.10 -7.85
N ALA A 107 -2.51 4.01 -7.92
CA ALA A 107 -3.88 3.69 -8.30
C ALA A 107 -3.95 3.25 -9.77
N LEU A 108 -3.30 4.00 -10.67
CA LEU A 108 -3.26 3.69 -12.10
C LEU A 108 -2.47 2.40 -12.40
N SER A 109 -1.38 2.13 -11.69
CA SER A 109 -0.57 0.92 -11.90
C SER A 109 -1.25 -0.39 -11.50
N ARG A 110 -2.39 -0.32 -10.79
CA ARG A 110 -3.21 -1.49 -10.44
C ARG A 110 -4.09 -1.97 -11.59
N TYR A 111 -4.23 -1.19 -12.65
CA TYR A 111 -4.97 -1.59 -13.83
C TYR A 111 -4.09 -2.38 -14.78
N SER A 112 -4.52 -3.59 -15.13
CA SER A 112 -3.83 -4.46 -16.10
C SER A 112 -4.11 -4.08 -17.56
N SER A 113 -5.13 -3.26 -17.81
CA SER A 113 -5.47 -2.69 -19.11
C SER A 113 -6.15 -1.33 -18.93
N TRP A 114 -5.95 -0.44 -19.90
CA TRP A 114 -6.63 0.87 -19.99
C TRP A 114 -8.11 0.73 -20.37
N ASP A 115 -8.54 -0.40 -20.93
CA ASP A 115 -9.93 -0.61 -21.38
C ASP A 115 -10.96 -0.58 -20.22
N ASN A 116 -10.49 -0.79 -18.99
CA ASN A 116 -11.32 -0.79 -17.79
C ASN A 116 -11.16 0.49 -16.96
N LEU A 117 -10.46 1.51 -17.49
CA LEU A 117 -10.23 2.78 -16.83
C LEU A 117 -11.12 3.85 -17.45
N GLU A 118 -11.97 4.45 -16.64
CA GLU A 118 -12.72 5.65 -17.00
C GLU A 118 -12.21 6.78 -16.12
N ILE A 119 -11.95 7.97 -16.67
CA ILE A 119 -11.46 9.12 -15.90
C ILE A 119 -12.49 10.23 -16.09
N SER A 120 -13.21 10.56 -15.02
CA SER A 120 -14.27 11.58 -15.05
C SER A 120 -13.72 13.01 -15.04
N HIS A 121 -12.57 13.23 -14.38
CA HIS A 121 -11.88 14.52 -14.32
C HIS A 121 -10.38 14.28 -14.13
N LEU A 122 -9.54 15.09 -14.79
CA LEU A 122 -8.08 14.93 -14.79
C LEU A 122 -7.42 16.29 -14.55
N ASP A 123 -6.71 16.41 -13.44
CA ASP A 123 -5.86 17.54 -13.10
C ASP A 123 -4.41 17.05 -12.91
N LYS A 124 -3.48 17.85 -13.42
CA LYS A 124 -2.04 17.64 -13.25
C LYS A 124 -1.63 17.65 -11.77
N SER A 125 -2.39 18.34 -10.92
CA SER A 125 -2.17 18.37 -9.48
C SER A 125 -2.26 16.99 -8.80
N ALA A 126 -2.92 16.00 -9.40
CA ALA A 126 -2.94 14.62 -8.88
C ALA A 126 -1.60 13.89 -9.06
N PHE A 127 -0.75 14.34 -9.99
CA PHE A 127 0.52 13.71 -10.34
C PHE A 127 1.70 14.38 -9.65
N MET A 128 1.59 14.50 -8.32
CA MET A 128 2.69 14.98 -7.49
C MET A 128 3.58 13.81 -7.08
N VAL A 129 4.88 14.07 -6.95
CA VAL A 129 5.87 13.11 -6.46
C VAL A 129 6.58 13.76 -5.28
N ASP A 130 6.81 12.98 -4.24
CA ASP A 130 7.57 13.45 -3.08
C ASP A 130 9.02 13.77 -3.50
N GLN A 131 9.52 14.93 -3.09
CA GLN A 131 10.87 15.39 -3.42
C GLN A 131 11.93 14.44 -2.85
N ASP A 132 11.69 13.85 -1.67
CA ASP A 132 12.63 12.92 -1.05
C ASP A 132 12.75 11.62 -1.86
N VAL A 133 11.65 11.19 -2.50
CA VAL A 133 11.66 10.03 -3.40
C VAL A 133 12.46 10.32 -4.68
N ILE A 134 12.39 11.56 -5.19
CA ILE A 134 13.20 11.99 -6.33
C ILE A 134 14.70 11.96 -5.97
N LEU A 135 15.05 12.51 -4.79
CA LEU A 135 16.43 12.53 -4.31
C LEU A 135 16.98 11.12 -4.10
N GLU A 136 16.17 10.22 -3.53
CA GLU A 136 16.56 8.83 -3.33
C GLU A 136 16.76 8.09 -4.67
N TYR A 137 15.87 8.31 -5.64
CA TYR A 137 16.02 7.72 -6.97
C TYR A 137 17.32 8.19 -7.67
N GLN A 138 17.66 9.47 -7.55
CA GLN A 138 18.93 10.01 -8.06
C GLN A 138 20.13 9.33 -7.38
N ARG A 139 20.12 9.24 -6.04
CA ARG A 139 21.18 8.56 -5.27
C ARG A 139 21.36 7.10 -5.71
N LEU A 140 20.27 6.36 -5.91
CA LEU A 140 20.32 4.97 -6.38
C LEU A 140 20.84 4.85 -7.82
N THR A 141 20.50 5.80 -8.69
CA THR A 141 21.01 5.86 -10.06
C THR A 141 22.52 6.08 -10.07
N ASP A 142 23.02 7.00 -9.25
CA ASP A 142 24.45 7.27 -9.11
C ASP A 142 25.21 6.03 -8.60
N ILE A 143 24.64 5.32 -7.61
CA ILE A 143 25.20 4.08 -7.09
C ILE A 143 25.26 2.98 -8.16
N SER A 144 24.17 2.81 -8.92
CA SER A 144 24.09 1.83 -10.00
C SER A 144 25.14 2.11 -11.09
N ASN A 145 25.29 3.37 -11.48
CA ASN A 145 26.28 3.80 -12.47
C ASN A 145 27.72 3.64 -11.97
N THR A 146 27.96 3.87 -10.68
CA THR A 146 29.29 3.75 -10.06
C THR A 146 29.68 2.29 -9.82
N ASN A 147 28.70 1.41 -9.60
CA ASN A 147 28.92 0.00 -9.28
C ASN A 147 28.14 -0.93 -10.22
N PRO A 148 28.44 -0.91 -11.53
CA PRO A 148 27.68 -1.70 -12.52
C PRO A 148 27.79 -3.21 -12.29
N HIS A 149 28.87 -3.65 -11.63
CA HIS A 149 29.13 -5.05 -11.31
C HIS A 149 28.26 -5.62 -10.16
N LEU A 150 27.52 -4.78 -9.44
CA LEU A 150 26.59 -5.22 -8.38
C LEU A 150 25.20 -5.58 -8.92
N PHE A 151 24.89 -5.22 -10.16
CA PHE A 151 23.53 -5.28 -10.71
C PHE A 151 23.45 -5.95 -12.10
N SER A 152 24.52 -6.64 -12.54
CA SER A 152 24.57 -7.40 -13.81
C SER A 152 24.20 -8.86 -13.64
#